data_AF-A0A0F8YXA0-F1
#
_entry.id   AF-A0A0F8YXA0-F1
#
_cell.length_a   1.000
_cell.length_b   1.000
_cell.length_c   1.000
_cell.angle_alpha   90.00
_cell.angle_beta   90.00
_cell.angle_gamma   90.00
#
_symmetry.space_group_name_H-M   'P 1'
#
loop_
_entity.id
_entity.type
_entity.pdbx_description
1 polymer ?
#
loop_
_entity_poly.entity_id
_entity_poly.type
_entity_poly.pdbx_seq_one_letter_code
_entity_poly.pdbx_strand_id
1 'polypeptide(L)'
;IAPIIGRYESKFLDPTNERTFNIEEEERRLPEMPAILEDFREEAKERGETEKINIKYIGPLATIQEKLFKTTGTSQTLAMAGPIVQLQLTGAPVLDNLDFDEMLKDGARDNGASPTHIRGEKDVKKIRDARTKMLQAQQQMEMAQGMADAVPKLGKKEEKGSVLDEARSGS
;
A
#
# COMPACT_ATOMS: atom_id res chain seq x y z
N ILE A 1 34.74 1.71 -15.14
CA ILE A 1 33.86 2.10 -16.29
C ILE A 1 32.79 3.10 -15.86
N ALA A 2 32.12 2.92 -14.71
CA ALA A 2 31.12 3.87 -14.16
C ALA A 2 31.56 5.36 -14.00
N PRO A 3 32.79 5.71 -13.58
CA PRO A 3 33.16 7.11 -13.32
C PRO A 3 33.42 7.95 -14.57
N ILE A 4 33.60 7.30 -15.72
CA ILE A 4 33.90 7.95 -17.00
C ILE A 4 32.58 8.30 -17.70
N ILE A 5 31.60 7.39 -17.66
CA ILE A 5 30.27 7.59 -18.24
C ILE A 5 29.56 8.79 -17.59
N GLY A 6 29.57 8.89 -16.25
CA GLY A 6 28.95 10.04 -15.56
C GLY A 6 29.61 11.40 -15.86
N ARG A 7 30.90 11.41 -16.26
CA ARG A 7 31.57 12.64 -16.74
C ARG A 7 31.19 12.99 -18.17
N TYR A 8 30.97 12.00 -19.03
CA TYR A 8 30.46 12.24 -20.38
C TYR A 8 29.01 12.74 -20.36
N GLU A 9 28.18 12.22 -19.46
CA GLU A 9 26.81 12.71 -19.26
C GLU A 9 26.81 14.19 -18.83
N SER A 10 27.46 14.51 -17.71
CA SER A 10 27.46 15.87 -17.15
C SER A 10 28.20 16.92 -17.98
N LYS A 11 29.25 16.55 -18.73
CA LYS A 11 30.09 17.52 -19.46
C LYS A 11 29.76 17.65 -20.94
N PHE A 12 29.03 16.69 -21.52
CA PHE A 12 28.78 16.67 -22.96
C PHE A 12 27.31 16.48 -23.29
N LEU A 13 26.63 15.49 -22.72
CA LEU A 13 25.22 15.24 -23.03
C LEU A 13 24.30 16.31 -22.48
N ASP A 14 24.47 16.70 -21.21
CA ASP A 14 23.67 17.75 -20.58
C ASP A 14 23.74 19.08 -21.37
N PRO A 15 24.93 19.65 -21.68
CA PRO A 15 24.98 20.91 -22.44
C PRO A 15 24.51 20.77 -23.90
N THR A 16 24.66 19.59 -24.52
CA THR A 16 24.18 19.35 -25.89
C THR A 16 22.65 19.28 -25.92
N ASN A 17 22.04 18.61 -24.94
CA ASN A 17 20.59 18.50 -24.82
C ASN A 17 19.95 19.85 -24.49
N GLU A 18 20.52 20.62 -23.55
CA GLU A 18 20.07 21.99 -23.26
C GLU A 18 20.14 22.88 -24.50
N ARG A 19 21.26 22.84 -25.24
CA ARG A 19 21.41 23.64 -26.45
C ARG A 19 20.42 23.25 -27.54
N THR A 20 20.22 21.94 -27.75
CA THR A 20 19.28 21.45 -28.76
C THR A 20 17.86 21.85 -28.39
N PHE A 21 17.45 21.67 -27.13
CA PHE A 21 16.13 22.08 -26.66
C PHE A 21 15.88 23.57 -26.86
N ASN A 22 16.83 24.43 -26.47
CA ASN A 22 16.70 25.88 -26.61
C ASN A 22 16.55 26.30 -28.08
N ILE A 23 17.28 25.65 -29.01
CA ILE A 23 17.14 25.91 -30.45
C ILE A 23 15.76 25.48 -30.96
N GLU A 24 15.28 24.29 -30.56
CA GLU A 24 13.95 23.80 -30.95
C GLU A 24 12.82 24.66 -30.36
N GLU A 25 13.00 25.21 -29.15
CA GLU A 25 12.08 26.16 -28.51
C GLU A 25 12.05 27.49 -29.28
N GLU A 26 13.21 28.05 -29.59
CA GLU A 26 13.35 29.29 -30.37
C GLU A 26 12.73 29.16 -31.77
N GLU A 27 12.92 28.01 -32.42
CA GLU A 27 12.38 27.73 -33.76
C GLU A 27 10.91 27.25 -33.74
N ARG A 28 10.25 27.26 -32.56
CA ARG A 28 8.84 26.85 -32.35
C ARG A 28 8.51 25.47 -32.93
N ARG A 29 9.49 24.56 -32.93
CA ARG A 29 9.29 23.16 -33.35
C ARG A 29 8.84 22.26 -32.21
N LEU A 30 9.02 22.71 -30.98
CA LEU A 30 8.43 22.06 -29.81
C LEU A 30 6.91 22.25 -29.80
N PRO A 31 6.14 21.26 -29.31
CA PRO A 31 4.73 21.45 -29.04
C PRO A 31 4.50 22.61 -28.06
N GLU A 32 3.30 23.20 -28.11
CA GLU A 32 2.93 24.24 -27.15
C GLU A 32 3.17 23.76 -25.72
N MET A 33 3.77 24.64 -24.92
CA MET A 33 4.16 24.31 -23.56
C MET A 33 2.91 23.98 -22.74
N PRO A 34 2.87 22.87 -22.00
CA PRO A 34 1.75 22.57 -21.11
C PRO A 34 1.48 23.71 -20.11
N ALA A 35 0.21 24.05 -19.89
CA ALA A 35 -0.21 25.17 -19.02
C ALA A 35 0.43 25.14 -17.62
N ILE A 36 0.62 23.94 -17.03
CA ILE A 36 1.28 23.79 -15.72
C ILE A 36 2.69 24.39 -15.72
N LEU A 37 3.43 24.27 -16.84
CA LEU A 37 4.78 24.81 -16.98
C LEU A 37 4.77 26.31 -17.29
N GLU A 38 3.68 26.84 -17.87
CA GLU A 38 3.48 28.29 -18.04
C GLU A 38 3.33 28.96 -16.67
N ASP A 39 2.49 28.39 -15.78
CA ASP A 39 2.33 28.88 -14.40
C ASP A 39 3.68 28.90 -13.67
N PHE A 40 4.46 27.81 -13.74
CA PHE A 40 5.80 27.77 -13.14
C PHE A 40 6.78 28.78 -13.73
N ARG A 41 6.65 29.08 -15.03
CA ARG A 41 7.51 30.04 -15.74
C ARG A 41 7.18 31.47 -15.34
N GLU A 42 5.90 31.78 -15.17
CA GLU A 42 5.43 33.07 -14.66
C GLU A 42 5.84 33.27 -13.19
N GLU A 43 5.63 32.27 -12.32
CA GLU A 43 6.07 32.31 -10.93
C GLU A 43 7.60 32.48 -10.79
N ALA A 44 8.38 31.83 -11.66
CA ALA A 44 9.85 31.95 -11.65
C ALA A 44 10.32 33.35 -12.10
N LYS A 45 9.65 33.94 -13.10
CA LYS A 45 9.91 35.32 -13.55
C LYS A 45 9.64 36.33 -12.44
N GLU A 46 8.56 36.18 -11.69
CA GLU A 46 8.23 37.06 -10.55
C GLU A 46 9.27 36.99 -9.43
N ARG A 47 9.91 35.83 -9.26
CA ARG A 47 11.00 35.61 -8.28
C ARG A 47 12.38 36.07 -8.77
N GLY A 48 12.48 36.56 -10.00
CA GLY A 48 13.75 37.00 -10.60
C GLY A 48 14.71 35.84 -10.89
N GLU A 49 14.19 34.61 -10.95
CA GLU A 49 14.97 33.42 -11.29
C GLU A 49 15.03 33.25 -12.81
N THR A 50 16.20 32.90 -13.34
CA THR A 50 16.34 32.62 -14.77
C THR A 50 15.57 31.33 -15.06
N GLU A 51 14.57 31.41 -15.94
CA GLU A 51 13.76 30.30 -16.44
C GLU A 51 14.67 29.17 -16.96
N LYS A 52 15.00 28.22 -16.10
CA LYS A 52 15.77 27.04 -16.50
C LYS A 52 14.90 25.83 -16.28
N ILE A 53 14.20 25.42 -17.34
CA ILE A 53 13.59 24.10 -17.41
C ILE A 53 14.75 23.10 -17.23
N ASN A 54 14.76 22.42 -16.09
CA ASN A 54 15.79 21.43 -15.79
C ASN A 54 15.49 20.15 -16.57
N ILE A 55 16.09 20.03 -17.75
CA ILE A 55 15.92 18.88 -18.63
C ILE A 55 16.85 17.77 -18.16
N LYS A 56 16.30 16.81 -17.41
CA LYS A 56 17.03 15.59 -17.05
C LYS A 56 16.88 14.55 -18.15
N TYR A 57 17.96 14.31 -18.89
CA TYR A 57 18.00 13.20 -19.83
C TYR A 57 18.18 11.89 -19.05
N ILE A 58 17.11 11.11 -18.94
CA ILE A 58 17.19 9.74 -18.42
C ILE A 58 17.59 8.85 -19.60
N GLY A 59 18.87 8.48 -19.68
CA GLY A 59 19.35 7.58 -20.71
C GLY A 59 18.60 6.23 -20.68
N PRO A 60 18.56 5.46 -21.79
CA PRO A 60 17.81 4.19 -21.86
C PRO A 60 18.17 3.22 -20.73
N LEU A 61 19.45 3.20 -20.34
CA LEU A 61 19.94 2.40 -19.22
C LEU A 61 19.46 2.94 -17.86
N ALA A 62 19.42 4.26 -17.68
CA ALA A 62 18.91 4.88 -16.45
C ALA A 62 17.40 4.63 -16.30
N THR A 63 16.63 4.63 -17.39
CA THR A 63 15.20 4.32 -17.37
C THR A 63 14.96 2.85 -17.02
N ILE A 64 15.80 1.94 -17.53
CA ILE A 64 15.77 0.52 -17.17
C ILE A 64 16.19 0.34 -15.70
N GLN A 65 17.25 0.99 -15.25
CA GLN A 65 17.69 0.96 -13.86
C GLN A 65 16.60 1.49 -12.92
N GLU A 66 15.99 2.63 -13.21
CA GLU A 66 14.89 3.19 -12.42
C GLU A 66 13.70 2.22 -12.34
N LYS A 67 13.30 1.62 -13.46
CA LYS A 67 12.23 0.61 -13.49
C LYS A 67 12.60 -0.64 -12.71
N LEU A 68 13.84 -1.12 -12.82
CA LEU A 68 14.35 -2.27 -12.07
C LEU A 68 14.38 -1.95 -10.57
N PHE A 69 14.88 -0.79 -10.16
CA PHE A 69 14.91 -0.35 -8.75
C PHE A 69 13.49 -0.19 -8.18
N LYS A 70 12.56 0.42 -8.92
CA LYS A 70 11.14 0.51 -8.52
C LYS A 70 10.47 -0.86 -8.35
N THR A 71 10.73 -1.78 -9.27
CA THR A 71 10.16 -3.14 -9.23
C THR A 71 10.79 -3.99 -8.14
N THR A 72 12.10 -3.84 -7.93
CA THR A 72 12.86 -4.52 -6.88
C THR A 72 12.40 -4.06 -5.50
N GLY A 73 12.24 -2.76 -5.30
CA GLY A 73 11.77 -2.18 -4.04
C GLY A 73 10.39 -2.68 -3.60
N THR A 74 9.46 -2.77 -4.56
CA THR A 74 8.12 -3.32 -4.31
C THR A 74 8.18 -4.81 -3.92
N SER A 75 8.98 -5.60 -4.65
CA SER A 75 9.15 -7.03 -4.37
C SER A 75 9.82 -7.30 -3.02
N GLN A 76 10.82 -6.50 -2.65
CA GLN A 76 11.50 -6.58 -1.35
C GLN A 76 10.59 -6.22 -0.20
N THR A 77 9.77 -5.17 -0.36
CA THR A 77 8.75 -4.78 0.64
C THR A 77 7.76 -5.93 0.87
N LEU A 78 7.30 -6.59 -0.19
CA LEU A 78 6.39 -7.73 -0.08
C LEU A 78 7.05 -8.94 0.61
N ALA A 79 8.32 -9.21 0.29
CA ALA A 79 9.07 -10.27 0.95
C ALA A 79 9.27 -9.98 2.46
N MET A 80 9.46 -8.71 2.82
CA MET A 80 9.62 -8.28 4.22
C MET A 80 8.33 -8.43 5.02
N ALA A 81 7.16 -8.29 4.39
CA ALA A 81 5.87 -8.46 5.05
C ALA A 81 5.60 -9.90 5.52
N GLY A 82 6.12 -10.91 4.82
CA GLY A 82 5.87 -12.33 5.13
C GLY A 82 6.25 -12.74 6.56
N PRO A 83 7.50 -12.54 6.99
CA PRO A 83 7.94 -12.82 8.36
C PRO A 83 7.17 -12.02 9.42
N ILE A 84 6.81 -10.76 9.14
CA ILE A 84 6.06 -9.90 10.07
C ILE A 84 4.67 -10.47 10.34
N VAL A 85 3.97 -10.93 9.30
CA VAL A 85 2.68 -11.61 9.44
C VAL A 85 2.81 -12.88 10.28
N GLN A 86 3.87 -13.67 10.06
CA GLN A 86 4.11 -14.89 10.82
C GLN A 86 4.36 -14.59 12.30
N LEU A 87 5.09 -13.51 12.62
CA LEU A 87 5.32 -13.07 14.00
C LEU A 87 4.01 -12.60 14.65
N GLN A 88 3.21 -11.78 13.98
CA GLN A 88 1.92 -11.31 14.50
C GLN A 88 0.95 -12.47 14.81
N LEU A 89 0.95 -13.54 14.00
CA LEU A 89 0.13 -14.73 14.24
C LEU A 89 0.49 -15.48 15.52
N THR A 90 1.73 -15.34 16.02
CA THR A 90 2.14 -16.00 17.28
C THR A 90 1.50 -15.37 18.52
N GLY A 91 1.04 -14.12 18.44
CA GLY A 91 0.37 -13.43 19.55
C GLY A 91 1.22 -13.28 20.81
N ALA A 92 2.55 -13.34 20.71
CA ALA A 92 3.43 -13.25 21.87
C ALA A 92 3.40 -11.82 22.48
N PRO A 93 3.18 -11.65 23.80
CA PRO A 93 3.07 -10.32 24.44
C PRO A 93 4.29 -9.42 24.27
N VAL A 94 5.47 -10.01 24.02
CA VAL A 94 6.71 -9.27 23.74
C VAL A 94 6.59 -8.47 22.44
N LEU A 95 5.77 -8.91 21.50
CA LEU A 95 5.56 -8.28 20.21
C LEU A 95 4.65 -7.04 20.31
N ASP A 96 3.91 -6.86 21.41
CA ASP A 96 3.03 -5.69 21.63
C ASP A 96 3.82 -4.37 21.77
N ASN A 97 5.12 -4.45 22.07
CA ASN A 97 6.01 -3.30 22.15
C ASN A 97 6.45 -2.77 20.77
N LEU A 98 6.17 -3.51 19.69
CA LEU A 98 6.63 -3.19 18.34
C LEU A 98 5.45 -2.80 17.45
N ASP A 99 5.53 -1.62 16.83
CA ASP A 99 4.58 -1.20 15.81
C ASP A 99 4.99 -1.75 14.44
N PHE A 100 4.51 -2.95 14.14
CA PHE A 100 4.77 -3.61 12.86
C PHE A 100 4.15 -2.87 11.66
N ASP A 101 3.10 -2.05 11.86
CA ASP A 101 2.52 -1.26 10.77
C ASP A 101 3.50 -0.16 10.37
N GLU A 102 4.05 0.59 11.34
CA GLU A 102 5.05 1.62 11.06
C GLU A 102 6.37 1.03 10.55
N MET A 103 6.86 -0.07 11.14
CA MET A 103 8.07 -0.75 10.65
C MET A 103 7.94 -1.20 9.19
N LEU A 104 6.76 -1.67 8.78
CA LEU A 104 6.52 -2.06 7.39
C LEU A 104 6.44 -0.84 6.47
N LYS A 105 5.80 0.26 6.90
CA LYS A 105 5.73 1.51 6.13
C LYS A 105 7.10 2.14 5.94
N ASP A 106 7.91 2.17 6.99
CA ASP A 106 9.27 2.71 6.94
C ASP A 106 10.16 1.86 6.05
N GLY A 107 10.16 0.53 6.24
CA GLY A 107 10.89 -0.36 5.33
C GLY A 107 10.39 -0.30 3.88
N ALA A 108 9.10 -0.05 3.65
CA ALA A 108 8.58 0.17 2.30
C ALA A 108 9.13 1.46 1.67
N ARG A 109 9.19 2.55 2.43
CA ARG A 109 9.78 3.83 1.98
C ARG A 109 11.27 3.66 1.69
N ASP A 110 12.00 3.00 2.58
CA ASP A 110 13.44 2.77 2.45
C ASP A 110 13.79 1.89 1.25
N ASN A 111 12.95 0.89 0.96
CA ASN A 111 13.10 0.05 -0.23
C ASN A 111 12.66 0.76 -1.53
N GLY A 112 12.17 1.99 -1.48
CA GLY A 112 11.75 2.75 -2.66
C GLY A 112 10.39 2.33 -3.23
N ALA A 113 9.51 1.75 -2.40
CA ALA A 113 8.12 1.52 -2.80
C ALA A 113 7.42 2.87 -3.02
N SER A 114 6.57 2.93 -4.05
CA SER A 114 5.77 4.13 -4.32
C SER A 114 4.89 4.47 -3.11
N PRO A 115 4.84 5.74 -2.65
CA PRO A 115 3.95 6.16 -1.57
C PRO A 115 2.47 5.85 -1.84
N THR A 116 2.08 5.79 -3.12
CA THR A 116 0.72 5.41 -3.55
C THR A 116 0.35 3.97 -3.20
N HIS A 117 1.34 3.10 -2.93
CA HIS A 117 1.10 1.71 -2.52
C HIS A 117 0.85 1.57 -1.01
N ILE A 118 1.14 2.62 -0.23
CA ILE A 118 0.97 2.63 1.22
C ILE A 118 -0.37 3.29 1.56
N ARG A 119 -1.29 2.54 2.14
CA ARG A 119 -2.60 3.09 2.57
C ARG A 119 -2.42 3.98 3.80
N GLY A 120 -3.19 5.07 3.85
CA GLY A 120 -3.26 5.93 5.02
C GLY A 120 -3.93 5.24 6.21
N GLU A 121 -3.59 5.66 7.43
CA GLU A 121 -4.10 5.08 8.68
C GLU A 121 -5.62 5.09 8.77
N LYS A 122 -6.26 6.17 8.31
CA LYS A 122 -7.72 6.31 8.33
C LYS A 122 -8.40 5.21 7.51
N ASP A 123 -7.82 4.83 6.37
CA ASP A 123 -8.39 3.80 5.50
C ASP A 123 -8.12 2.40 6.05
N VAL A 124 -6.93 2.17 6.62
CA VAL A 124 -6.61 0.92 7.32
C VAL A 124 -7.56 0.70 8.50
N LYS A 125 -7.82 1.76 9.29
CA LYS A 125 -8.76 1.70 10.42
C LYS A 125 -10.17 1.35 9.96
N LYS A 126 -10.69 2.01 8.92
CA LYS A 126 -12.00 1.67 8.33
C LYS A 126 -12.09 0.21 7.88
N ILE A 127 -11.05 -0.32 7.24
CA ILE A 127 -10.99 -1.71 6.79
C ILE A 127 -10.99 -2.68 7.99
N ARG A 128 -10.22 -2.37 9.04
CA ARG A 128 -10.19 -3.15 10.28
C ARG A 128 -11.54 -3.13 10.99
N ASP A 129 -12.14 -1.95 11.14
CA ASP A 129 -13.45 -1.80 11.76
C ASP A 129 -14.53 -2.56 11.00
N ALA A 130 -14.51 -2.50 9.66
CA ALA A 130 -15.43 -3.28 8.82
C ALA A 130 -15.22 -4.79 8.98
N ARG A 131 -13.96 -5.23 9.05
CA ARG A 131 -13.62 -6.65 9.29
C ARG A 131 -14.09 -7.13 10.66
N THR A 132 -13.87 -6.33 11.71
CA THR A 132 -14.32 -6.65 13.07
C THR A 132 -15.85 -6.74 13.14
N LYS A 133 -16.57 -5.80 12.52
CA LYS A 133 -18.04 -5.85 12.44
C LYS A 133 -18.55 -7.09 11.70
N MET A 134 -17.90 -7.45 10.59
CA MET A 134 -18.24 -8.65 9.82
C MET A 134 -18.01 -9.92 10.64
N LEU A 135 -16.89 -10.02 11.36
CA LEU A 135 -16.58 -11.15 12.22
C LEU A 135 -17.57 -11.28 13.39
N GLN A 136 -17.95 -10.16 14.02
CA GLN A 136 -18.97 -10.16 15.09
C GLN A 136 -20.34 -10.61 14.58
N ALA A 137 -20.76 -10.11 13.41
CA ALA A 137 -22.02 -10.51 12.80
C ALA A 137 -22.04 -12.00 12.43
N GLN A 138 -20.91 -12.51 11.91
CA GLN A 138 -20.75 -13.93 11.59
C GLN A 138 -20.82 -14.80 12.85
N GLN A 139 -20.14 -14.40 13.93
CA GLN A 139 -20.15 -15.13 15.20
C GLN A 139 -21.56 -15.15 15.84
N GLN A 140 -22.31 -14.05 15.75
CA GLN A 140 -23.71 -14.00 16.22
C GLN A 140 -24.62 -14.91 15.40
N MET A 141 -24.43 -14.97 14.08
CA MET A 141 -25.20 -15.85 13.21
C MET A 141 -24.89 -17.32 13.49
N GLU A 142 -23.63 -17.69 13.69
CA GLU A 142 -23.21 -19.04 14.06
C GLU A 142 -23.78 -19.46 15.42
N MET A 143 -23.78 -18.56 16.41
CA MET A 143 -24.41 -18.82 17.71
C MET A 143 -25.93 -18.99 17.58
N ALA A 144 -26.59 -18.16 16.79
CA ALA A 144 -28.04 -18.25 16.56
C ALA A 144 -28.44 -19.54 15.85
N GLN A 145 -27.66 -19.99 14.85
CA GLN A 145 -27.85 -21.27 14.17
C GLN A 145 -27.61 -22.45 15.12
N GLY A 146 -26.53 -22.42 15.91
CA GLY A 146 -26.25 -23.45 16.91
C GLY A 146 -27.35 -23.58 17.98
N MET A 147 -27.95 -22.48 18.40
CA MET A 147 -29.11 -22.50 19.30
C MET A 147 -30.38 -23.01 18.60
N ALA A 148 -30.65 -22.56 17.36
CA ALA A 148 -31.80 -23.02 16.59
C ALA A 148 -31.75 -24.51 16.24
N ASP A 149 -30.56 -25.11 16.09
CA ASP A 149 -30.39 -26.55 15.89
C ASP A 149 -30.50 -27.37 17.20
N ALA A 150 -30.27 -26.73 18.35
CA ALA A 150 -30.38 -27.36 19.67
C ALA A 150 -31.83 -27.43 20.19
N VAL A 151 -32.65 -26.41 19.91
CA VAL A 151 -34.05 -26.32 20.35
C VAL A 151 -34.95 -27.48 19.85
N PRO A 152 -34.91 -27.89 18.56
CA PRO A 152 -35.69 -29.04 18.09
C PRO A 152 -35.21 -30.38 18.68
N LYS A 153 -33.94 -30.49 19.07
CA LYS A 153 -33.38 -31.72 19.67
C LYS A 153 -33.77 -31.89 21.14
N LEU A 154 -34.03 -30.79 21.85
CA LEU A 154 -34.60 -30.81 23.20
C LEU A 154 -36.12 -31.02 23.16
N GLY A 155 -36.84 -30.31 22.29
CA GLY A 155 -38.30 -30.46 22.14
C GLY A 155 -38.76 -31.84 21.63
N LYS A 156 -37.93 -32.55 20.85
CA LYS A 156 -38.24 -33.94 20.43
C LYS A 156 -37.87 -35.01 21.46
N LYS A 157 -37.12 -34.68 22.52
CA LYS A 157 -36.71 -35.65 23.56
C LYS A 157 -37.65 -35.72 24.76
N GLU A 158 -38.61 -34.81 24.91
CA GLU A 158 -39.48 -34.75 26.09
C GLU A 158 -40.92 -35.29 25.90
N GLU A 159 -41.33 -35.76 24.70
CA GLU A 159 -42.71 -36.24 24.48
C GLU A 159 -42.94 -37.77 24.52
N LYS A 160 -41.94 -38.61 24.81
CA LYS A 160 -42.19 -40.06 25.02
C LYS A 160 -41.45 -40.61 26.22
N GLY A 161 -42.14 -40.67 27.36
CA GLY A 161 -41.73 -41.38 28.57
C GLY A 161 -41.16 -40.50 29.68
N SER A 162 -41.84 -39.39 30.01
CA SER A 162 -41.48 -38.58 31.18
C SER A 162 -41.65 -39.40 32.46
N VAL A 163 -40.56 -39.54 33.20
CA VAL A 163 -40.39 -40.21 34.52
C VAL A 163 -41.34 -39.70 35.62
N LEU A 164 -42.20 -38.72 35.31
CA LEU A 164 -43.25 -38.21 36.19
C LEU A 164 -44.54 -39.05 36.14
N ASP A 165 -44.75 -39.87 35.09
CA ASP A 165 -45.93 -40.75 34.99
C ASP A 165 -45.74 -42.07 35.75
N GLU A 166 -44.51 -42.59 35.77
CA GLU A 166 -44.12 -43.77 36.57
C GLU A 166 -44.14 -43.50 38.09
N ALA A 167 -43.97 -42.24 38.52
CA ALA A 167 -44.07 -41.85 39.92
C ALA A 167 -45.52 -41.67 40.42
N ARG A 168 -46.50 -41.61 39.51
CA ARG A 168 -47.93 -41.44 39.83
C ARG A 168 -48.74 -42.73 39.78
N SER A 169 -48.22 -43.80 39.17
CA SER A 169 -48.87 -45.12 39.11
C SER A 169 -48.43 -46.08 40.23
N GLY A 170 -47.70 -45.60 41.24
CA GLY A 170 -47.12 -46.40 42.32
C GLY A 170 -47.61 -46.04 43.73
N SER A 171 -48.90 -45.76 43.90
CA SER A 171 -49.57 -45.71 45.22
C SER A 171 -50.93 -46.38 45.17
#